data_AF-A0A2N5KG02-F1
#
_entry.id   AF-A0A2N5KG02-F1
#
_cell.length_a   1.000
_cell.length_b   1.000
_cell.length_c   1.000
_cell.angle_alpha   90.00
_cell.angle_beta   90.00
_cell.angle_gamma   90.00
#
_symmetry.space_group_name_H-M   'P 1'
#
loop_
_entity.id
_entity.type
_entity.pdbx_description
1 polymer ?
#
loop_
_entity_poly.entity_id
_entity_poly.type
_entity_poly.pdbx_seq_one_letter_code
_entity_poly.pdbx_strand_id
1 'polypeptide(L)'
;MKKSIGAVLIGILLALGIGVLVILGIAAPVFTRFFGQALASTAIPTVVLIFAAAFSFYFGGMIASYRAPSRRRLHGTMVGLISFAVTPVVNLFTSVFGASNDPFANLRTPAGILLSVVLFAAVIAASYVGARRGEDIYAHNAQVLRKRELRRQREQARQQASAPEGQ
;
A
#
# COMPACT_ATOMS: atom_id res chain seq x y z
N MET A 1 -1.12 -23.50 1.99
CA MET A 1 -1.96 -22.28 1.89
C MET A 1 -2.46 -21.75 3.24
N LYS A 2 -3.05 -22.55 4.14
CA LYS A 2 -3.67 -22.05 5.40
C LYS A 2 -2.72 -21.25 6.34
N LYS A 3 -1.45 -21.66 6.48
CA LYS A 3 -0.45 -20.94 7.32
C LYS A 3 -0.08 -19.54 6.81
N SER A 4 -0.17 -19.30 5.50
CA SER A 4 0.19 -18.00 4.89
C SER A 4 -0.91 -16.96 5.05
N ILE A 5 -2.19 -17.37 5.06
CA ILE A 5 -3.33 -16.48 5.24
C ILE A 5 -3.39 -15.98 6.69
N GLY A 6 -3.17 -16.87 7.66
CA GLY A 6 -3.12 -16.51 9.08
C GLY A 6 -2.02 -15.49 9.41
N ALA A 7 -0.82 -15.67 8.84
CA ALA A 7 0.28 -14.73 9.04
C ALA A 7 -0.01 -13.33 8.46
N VAL A 8 -0.69 -13.27 7.30
CA VAL A 8 -1.10 -12.01 6.68
C VAL A 8 -2.18 -11.32 7.50
N LEU A 9 -3.19 -12.05 7.98
CA LEU A 9 -4.23 -11.52 8.86
C LEU A 9 -3.65 -10.98 10.18
N ILE A 10 -2.74 -11.72 10.81
CA ILE A 10 -2.05 -11.28 12.03
C ILE A 10 -1.23 -10.03 11.76
N GLY A 11 -0.51 -9.95 10.62
CA GLY A 11 0.23 -8.77 10.23
C GLY A 11 -0.67 -7.53 10.03
N ILE A 12 -1.84 -7.70 9.40
CA ILE A 12 -2.83 -6.63 9.22
C ILE A 12 -3.38 -6.19 10.58
N LEU A 13 -3.77 -7.12 11.44
CA LEU A 13 -4.28 -6.81 12.78
C LEU A 13 -3.22 -6.12 13.64
N LEU A 14 -1.96 -6.55 13.56
CA LEU A 14 -0.84 -5.93 14.27
C LEU A 14 -0.61 -4.50 13.78
N ALA A 15 -0.61 -4.28 12.45
CA ALA A 15 -0.44 -2.96 11.86
C ALA A 15 -1.59 -2.01 12.23
N LEU A 16 -2.83 -2.50 12.19
CA LEU A 16 -4.02 -1.76 12.65
C LEU A 16 -3.93 -1.45 14.14
N GLY A 17 -3.54 -2.43 14.95
CA GLY A 17 -3.34 -2.26 16.39
C GLY A 17 -2.31 -1.20 16.70
N ILE A 18 -1.12 -1.26 16.07
CA ILE A 18 -0.07 -0.25 16.22
C ILE A 18 -0.57 1.13 15.75
N GLY A 19 -1.25 1.20 14.61
CA GLY A 19 -1.82 2.46 14.09
C GLY A 19 -2.81 3.09 15.08
N VAL A 20 -3.74 2.30 15.60
CA VAL A 20 -4.70 2.74 16.62
C VAL A 20 -3.98 3.18 17.89
N LEU A 21 -2.95 2.47 18.33
CA LEU A 21 -2.22 2.77 19.56
C LEU A 21 -1.39 4.07 19.43
N VAL A 22 -0.75 4.30 18.28
CA VAL A 22 -0.05 5.56 17.99
C VAL A 22 -1.04 6.73 17.96
N ILE A 23 -2.17 6.55 17.30
CA ILE A 23 -3.16 7.61 17.14
C ILE A 23 -3.84 7.91 18.47
N LEU A 24 -4.41 6.91 19.15
CA LEU A 24 -5.14 7.12 20.40
C LEU A 24 -4.22 7.38 21.59
N GLY A 25 -3.03 6.75 21.61
CA GLY A 25 -2.10 6.84 22.73
C GLY A 25 -1.19 8.06 22.68
N ILE A 26 -0.88 8.59 21.50
CA ILE A 26 0.06 9.72 21.35
C ILE A 26 -0.62 10.89 20.65
N ALA A 27 -1.17 10.70 19.45
CA ALA A 27 -1.69 11.81 18.66
C ALA A 27 -2.93 12.46 19.32
N ALA A 28 -3.87 11.67 19.80
CA ALA A 28 -5.10 12.15 20.43
C ALA A 28 -4.87 13.01 21.68
N PRO A 29 -4.07 12.59 22.69
CA PRO A 29 -3.81 13.44 23.85
C PRO A 29 -3.04 14.72 23.50
N VAL A 30 -2.11 14.65 22.54
CA VAL A 30 -1.42 15.85 22.02
C VAL A 30 -2.43 16.79 21.36
N PHE A 31 -3.25 16.30 20.44
CA PHE A 31 -4.24 17.12 19.75
C PHE A 31 -5.26 17.74 20.71
N THR A 32 -5.79 16.94 21.65
CA THR A 32 -6.73 17.44 22.67
C THR A 32 -6.10 18.53 23.53
N ARG A 33 -4.82 18.40 23.89
CA ARG A 33 -4.11 19.39 24.69
C ARG A 33 -3.89 20.72 23.96
N PHE A 34 -3.58 20.68 22.67
CA PHE A 34 -3.23 21.90 21.91
C PHE A 34 -4.41 22.54 21.17
N PHE A 35 -5.40 21.76 20.75
CA PHE A 35 -6.53 22.22 19.93
C PHE A 35 -7.89 22.13 20.63
N GLY A 36 -7.94 21.54 21.83
CA GLY A 36 -9.18 21.33 22.56
C GLY A 36 -10.00 20.15 22.01
N GLN A 37 -10.95 19.67 22.83
CA GLN A 37 -11.67 18.43 22.54
C GLN A 37 -12.61 18.53 21.32
N ALA A 38 -13.14 19.72 21.03
CA ALA A 38 -14.02 19.95 19.89
C ALA A 38 -13.32 19.84 18.52
N LEU A 39 -12.07 20.33 18.41
CA LEU A 39 -11.26 20.12 17.21
C LEU A 39 -10.69 18.70 17.16
N ALA A 40 -10.32 18.13 18.31
CA ALA A 40 -9.75 16.79 18.36
C ALA A 40 -10.75 15.72 17.86
N SER A 41 -12.03 15.82 18.22
CA SER A 41 -13.06 14.85 17.82
C SER A 41 -13.31 14.79 16.30
N THR A 42 -13.01 15.87 15.58
CA THR A 42 -13.13 15.94 14.12
C THR A 42 -11.80 15.68 13.42
N ALA A 43 -10.69 16.19 13.96
CA ALA A 43 -9.36 16.04 13.36
C ALA A 43 -8.80 14.61 13.48
N ILE A 44 -9.02 13.93 14.61
CA ILE A 44 -8.47 12.58 14.84
C ILE A 44 -8.96 11.58 13.78
N PRO A 45 -10.28 11.45 13.50
CA PRO A 45 -10.76 10.57 12.43
C PRO A 45 -10.16 10.89 11.06
N THR A 46 -9.99 12.17 10.73
CA THR A 46 -9.39 12.60 9.46
C THR A 46 -7.92 12.19 9.36
N VAL A 47 -7.15 12.39 10.43
CA VAL A 47 -5.74 11.96 10.48
C VAL A 47 -5.62 10.45 10.37
N VAL A 48 -6.48 9.69 11.08
CA VAL A 48 -6.54 8.23 10.97
C VAL A 48 -6.80 7.81 9.53
N LEU A 49 -7.77 8.44 8.87
CA LEU A 49 -8.15 8.14 7.50
C LEU A 49 -6.97 8.37 6.55
N ILE A 50 -6.31 9.53 6.64
CA ILE A 50 -5.15 9.87 5.81
C ILE A 50 -4.02 8.87 6.05
N PHE A 51 -3.74 8.54 7.31
CA PHE A 51 -2.68 7.59 7.66
C PHE A 51 -2.98 6.19 7.15
N ALA A 52 -4.20 5.70 7.37
CA ALA A 52 -4.65 4.41 6.88
C ALA A 52 -4.56 4.33 5.35
N ALA A 53 -5.04 5.36 4.64
CA ALA A 53 -4.91 5.44 3.19
C ALA A 53 -3.44 5.42 2.77
N ALA A 54 -2.59 6.28 3.33
CA ALA A 54 -1.17 6.32 2.99
C ALA A 54 -0.49 4.95 3.18
N PHE A 55 -0.74 4.27 4.30
CA PHE A 55 -0.19 2.93 4.54
C PHE A 55 -0.70 1.89 3.54
N SER A 56 -2.01 1.84 3.30
CA SER A 56 -2.60 0.92 2.32
C SER A 56 -2.02 1.13 0.92
N PHE A 57 -1.87 2.38 0.49
CA PHE A 57 -1.34 2.69 -0.84
C PHE A 57 0.18 2.50 -0.94
N TYR A 58 0.93 2.74 0.13
CA TYR A 58 2.35 2.37 0.21
C TYR A 58 2.55 0.87 -0.02
N PHE A 59 1.87 0.03 0.76
CA PHE A 59 2.00 -1.42 0.60
C PHE A 59 1.40 -1.92 -0.72
N GLY A 60 0.27 -1.35 -1.15
CA GLY A 60 -0.36 -1.67 -2.44
C GLY A 60 0.57 -1.37 -3.62
N GLY A 61 1.18 -0.18 -3.65
CA GLY A 61 2.15 0.23 -4.66
C GLY A 61 3.40 -0.65 -4.65
N MET A 62 3.90 -1.02 -3.46
CA MET A 62 5.03 -1.92 -3.31
C MET A 62 4.75 -3.31 -3.89
N ILE A 63 3.62 -3.91 -3.54
CA ILE A 63 3.23 -5.25 -4.02
C ILE A 63 3.01 -5.23 -5.54
N ALA A 64 2.32 -4.22 -6.06
CA ALA A 64 2.07 -4.06 -7.48
C ALA A 64 3.37 -3.89 -8.26
N SER A 65 4.29 -3.04 -7.79
CA SER A 65 5.61 -2.86 -8.41
C SER A 65 6.47 -4.14 -8.36
N TYR A 66 6.42 -4.87 -7.25
CA TYR A 66 7.16 -6.13 -7.10
C TYR A 66 6.66 -7.23 -8.07
N ARG A 67 5.36 -7.26 -8.39
CA ARG A 67 4.79 -8.25 -9.32
C ARG A 67 4.76 -7.81 -10.78
N ALA A 68 4.89 -6.52 -11.07
CA ALA A 68 4.76 -6.01 -12.44
C ALA A 68 5.83 -6.60 -13.39
N PRO A 69 5.47 -7.02 -14.61
CA PRO A 69 6.40 -7.62 -15.56
C PRO A 69 7.41 -6.59 -16.12
N SER A 70 6.95 -5.35 -16.36
CA SER A 70 7.76 -4.24 -16.85
C SER A 70 7.28 -2.92 -16.25
N ARG A 71 8.11 -1.87 -16.31
CA ARG A 71 7.79 -0.53 -15.77
C ARG A 71 7.20 -0.59 -14.35
N ARG A 72 7.95 -1.23 -13.45
CA ARG A 72 7.52 -1.60 -12.09
C ARG A 72 7.05 -0.41 -11.26
N ARG A 73 7.81 0.69 -11.26
CA ARG A 73 7.43 1.95 -10.60
C ARG A 73 6.08 2.49 -11.08
N LEU A 74 5.85 2.46 -12.39
CA LEU A 74 4.63 3.00 -12.98
C LEU A 74 3.42 2.18 -12.57
N HIS A 75 3.50 0.85 -12.63
CA HIS A 75 2.44 -0.03 -12.14
C HIS A 75 2.11 0.20 -10.66
N GLY A 76 3.14 0.34 -9.83
CA GLY A 76 2.94 0.60 -8.41
C GLY A 76 2.28 1.96 -8.16
N THR A 77 2.69 3.02 -8.87
CA THR A 77 2.12 4.37 -8.76
C THR A 77 0.69 4.44 -9.31
N MET A 78 0.38 3.64 -10.34
CA MET A 78 -0.94 3.57 -10.94
C MET A 78 -2.00 3.06 -9.97
N VAL A 79 -1.64 2.33 -8.92
CA VAL A 79 -2.56 1.92 -7.87
C VAL A 79 -3.26 3.13 -7.25
N GLY A 80 -2.49 4.15 -6.83
CA GLY A 80 -3.07 5.37 -6.27
C GLY A 80 -3.97 6.11 -7.25
N LEU A 81 -3.51 6.29 -8.49
CA LEU A 81 -4.26 6.99 -9.54
C LEU A 81 -5.57 6.28 -9.90
N ILE A 82 -5.54 4.98 -10.14
CA ILE A 82 -6.71 4.19 -10.51
C ILE A 82 -7.70 4.15 -9.36
N SER A 83 -7.25 3.92 -8.12
CA SER A 83 -8.17 3.91 -6.98
C SER A 83 -8.90 5.24 -6.80
N PHE A 84 -8.21 6.37 -6.99
CA PHE A 84 -8.87 7.68 -6.94
C PHE A 84 -9.85 7.89 -8.10
N ALA A 85 -9.55 7.38 -9.30
CA ALA A 85 -10.46 7.43 -10.45
C ALA A 85 -11.67 6.48 -10.31
N VAL A 86 -11.52 5.36 -9.61
CA VAL A 86 -12.61 4.40 -9.34
C VAL A 86 -13.62 4.97 -8.34
N THR A 87 -13.18 5.81 -7.39
CA THR A 87 -14.07 6.37 -6.36
C THR A 87 -15.26 7.16 -6.93
N PRO A 88 -15.10 8.09 -7.89
CA PRO A 88 -16.22 8.73 -8.58
C PRO A 88 -17.17 7.74 -9.28
N VAL A 89 -16.63 6.68 -9.89
CA VAL A 89 -17.43 5.67 -10.61
C VAL A 89 -18.29 4.88 -9.62
N VAL A 90 -17.72 4.47 -8.48
CA VAL A 90 -18.45 3.77 -7.42
C VAL A 90 -19.52 4.68 -6.82
N ASN A 91 -19.20 5.94 -6.54
CA ASN A 91 -20.15 6.91 -6.00
C ASN A 91 -21.28 7.24 -6.99
N LEU A 92 -20.99 7.28 -8.29
CA LEU A 92 -22.01 7.44 -9.32
C LEU A 92 -22.92 6.22 -9.37
N PHE A 93 -22.35 5.02 -9.30
CA PHE A 93 -23.12 3.78 -9.27
C PHE A 93 -24.06 3.72 -8.06
N THR A 94 -23.57 4.04 -6.85
CA THR A 94 -24.43 4.06 -5.65
C THR A 94 -25.56 5.09 -5.72
N SER A 95 -25.34 6.24 -6.38
CA SER A 95 -26.41 7.22 -6.61
C SER A 95 -27.50 6.72 -7.56
N VAL A 96 -27.14 5.91 -8.57
CA VAL A 96 -28.10 5.34 -9.53
C VAL A 96 -28.94 4.22 -8.92
N PHE A 97 -28.38 3.47 -7.96
CA PHE A 97 -29.00 2.22 -7.47
C PHE A 97 -29.60 2.28 -6.05
N GLY A 98 -29.58 3.41 -5.34
CA GLY A 98 -30.27 3.44 -4.03
C GLY A 98 -29.99 4.58 -3.06
N ALA A 99 -29.19 5.58 -3.38
CA ALA A 99 -29.00 6.74 -2.50
C ALA A 99 -29.79 7.96 -3.00
N SER A 100 -30.75 8.47 -2.21
CA SER A 100 -31.47 9.72 -2.49
C SER A 100 -30.64 10.98 -2.19
N ASN A 101 -29.48 10.83 -1.54
CA ASN A 101 -28.59 11.93 -1.19
C ASN A 101 -27.46 12.06 -2.21
N ASP A 102 -27.14 13.29 -2.63
CA ASP A 102 -26.00 13.59 -3.51
C ASP A 102 -24.69 13.10 -2.88
N PRO A 103 -24.03 12.05 -3.43
CA PRO A 103 -22.82 11.47 -2.84
C PRO A 103 -21.61 12.40 -2.91
N PHE A 104 -21.70 13.49 -3.68
CA PHE A 104 -20.65 14.49 -3.82
C PHE A 104 -20.92 15.77 -3.02
N ALA A 105 -22.03 15.88 -2.29
CA ALA A 105 -22.41 17.12 -1.58
C ALA A 105 -21.29 17.60 -0.63
N ASN A 106 -20.70 16.70 0.16
CA ASN A 106 -19.63 17.03 1.10
C ASN A 106 -18.31 17.42 0.41
N LEU A 107 -18.10 16.97 -0.83
CA LEU A 107 -16.90 17.23 -1.63
C LEU A 107 -16.92 18.60 -2.30
N ARG A 108 -18.09 19.27 -2.36
CA ARG A 108 -18.24 20.63 -2.92
C ARG A 108 -17.97 21.74 -1.90
N THR A 109 -17.74 21.38 -0.64
CA THR A 109 -17.35 22.34 0.41
C THR A 109 -15.85 22.66 0.30
N PRO A 110 -15.38 23.87 0.66
CA PRO A 110 -13.95 24.19 0.65
C PRO A 110 -13.10 23.20 1.46
N ALA A 111 -13.61 22.76 2.61
CA ALA A 111 -12.95 21.75 3.45
C ALA A 111 -12.91 20.37 2.78
N GLY A 112 -14.00 19.95 2.12
CA GLY A 112 -14.05 18.69 1.37
C GLY A 112 -13.14 18.69 0.15
N ILE A 113 -13.03 19.81 -0.56
CA ILE A 113 -12.09 19.98 -1.68
C ILE A 113 -10.66 19.87 -1.16
N LEU A 114 -10.31 20.62 -0.11
CA LEU A 114 -8.98 20.60 0.49
C LEU A 114 -8.60 19.20 0.97
N LEU A 115 -9.48 18.53 1.71
CA LEU A 115 -9.27 17.16 2.17
C LEU A 115 -9.04 16.21 0.99
N SER A 116 -9.81 16.34 -0.08
CA SER A 116 -9.67 15.49 -1.27
C SER A 116 -8.33 15.68 -1.96
N VAL A 117 -7.88 16.93 -2.09
CA VAL A 117 -6.56 17.25 -2.67
C VAL A 117 -5.43 16.70 -1.80
N VAL A 118 -5.50 16.91 -0.48
CA VAL A 118 -4.51 16.39 0.47
C VAL A 118 -4.48 14.86 0.45
N LEU A 119 -5.65 14.22 0.47
CA LEU A 119 -5.77 12.78 0.41
C LEU A 119 -5.23 12.23 -0.91
N PHE A 120 -5.57 12.85 -2.03
CA PHE A 120 -5.04 12.48 -3.35
C PHE A 120 -3.51 12.56 -3.38
N ALA A 121 -2.94 13.69 -2.93
CA ALA A 121 -1.49 13.86 -2.87
C ALA A 121 -0.82 12.80 -1.97
N ALA A 122 -1.39 12.53 -0.79
CA ALA A 122 -0.89 11.52 0.14
C ALA A 122 -0.92 10.11 -0.46
N VAL A 123 -2.02 9.75 -1.11
CA VAL A 123 -2.21 8.45 -1.78
C VAL A 123 -1.19 8.25 -2.90
N ILE A 124 -1.04 9.25 -3.77
CA ILE A 124 -0.08 9.20 -4.89
C ILE A 124 1.36 9.12 -4.38
N ALA A 125 1.71 9.97 -3.42
CA ALA A 125 3.05 9.97 -2.84
C ALA A 125 3.36 8.63 -2.17
N ALA A 126 2.45 8.12 -1.33
CA ALA A 126 2.65 6.85 -0.65
C ALA A 126 2.77 5.69 -1.64
N SER A 127 1.88 5.64 -2.63
CA SER A 127 1.91 4.65 -3.71
C SER A 127 3.21 4.68 -4.50
N TYR A 128 3.72 5.87 -4.83
CA TYR A 128 5.01 6.05 -5.51
C TYR A 128 6.20 5.59 -4.65
N VAL A 129 6.25 5.99 -3.37
CA VAL A 129 7.32 5.58 -2.44
C VAL A 129 7.31 4.06 -2.26
N GLY A 130 6.12 3.47 -2.09
CA GLY A 130 5.93 2.04 -2.04
C GLY A 130 6.40 1.35 -3.31
N ALA A 131 6.03 1.87 -4.48
CA ALA A 131 6.42 1.35 -5.78
C ALA A 131 7.94 1.33 -5.97
N ARG A 132 8.63 2.40 -5.57
CA ARG A 132 10.10 2.48 -5.58
C ARG A 132 10.70 1.39 -4.71
N ARG A 133 10.19 1.22 -3.48
CA ARG A 133 10.67 0.17 -2.57
C ARG A 133 10.44 -1.23 -3.13
N GLY A 134 9.29 -1.48 -3.77
CA GLY A 134 8.97 -2.77 -4.38
C GLY A 134 9.90 -3.14 -5.53
N GLU A 135 10.33 -2.16 -6.31
CA GLU A 135 11.30 -2.36 -7.39
C GLU A 135 12.69 -2.69 -6.84
N ASP A 136 13.15 -1.99 -5.80
CA ASP A 136 14.44 -2.24 -5.16
C ASP A 136 14.51 -3.68 -4.60
N ILE A 137 13.45 -4.13 -3.93
CA ILE A 137 13.34 -5.50 -3.40
C ILE A 137 13.38 -6.52 -4.55
N TYR A 138 12.67 -6.26 -5.64
CA TYR A 138 12.69 -7.14 -6.80
C TYR A 138 14.10 -7.23 -7.41
N ALA A 139 14.77 -6.10 -7.62
CA ALA A 139 16.11 -6.06 -8.19
C ALA A 139 17.10 -6.85 -7.33
N HIS A 140 17.04 -6.70 -6.01
CA HIS A 140 17.86 -7.47 -5.08
C HIS A 140 17.57 -8.98 -5.16
N ASN A 141 16.29 -9.38 -5.12
CA ASN A 141 15.90 -10.78 -5.17
C ASN A 141 16.28 -11.43 -6.52
N ALA A 142 16.14 -10.71 -7.63
CA ALA A 142 16.54 -11.18 -8.96
C ALA A 142 18.04 -11.45 -9.04
N GLN A 143 18.88 -10.58 -8.45
CA GLN A 143 20.32 -10.82 -8.38
C GLN A 143 20.68 -12.06 -7.56
N VAL A 144 20.01 -12.26 -6.42
CA VAL A 144 20.23 -13.43 -5.55
C VAL A 144 19.81 -14.72 -6.26
N LEU A 145 18.65 -14.72 -6.92
CA LEU A 145 18.16 -15.87 -7.67
C LEU A 145 19.10 -16.24 -8.82
N ARG A 146 19.54 -15.25 -9.62
CA ARG A 146 20.50 -15.46 -10.70
C ARG A 146 21.82 -16.05 -10.20
N LYS A 147 22.34 -15.56 -9.06
CA LYS A 147 23.56 -16.12 -8.45
C LYS A 147 23.37 -17.58 -8.01
N ARG A 148 22.21 -17.93 -7.47
CA ARG A 148 21.88 -19.30 -7.06
C ARG A 148 21.77 -20.24 -8.25
N GLU A 149 21.13 -19.80 -9.34
CA GLU A 149 21.03 -20.57 -10.59
C GLU A 149 22.41 -20.82 -11.20
N LEU A 150 23.27 -19.81 -11.28
CA LEU A 150 24.65 -19.96 -11.75
C LEU A 150 25.47 -20.93 -10.89
N ARG A 151 25.29 -20.92 -9.57
CA ARG A 151 25.95 -21.90 -8.68
C ARG A 151 25.46 -23.32 -8.95
N ARG A 152 24.15 -23.52 -9.09
CA ARG A 152 23.57 -24.83 -9.44
C ARG A 152 24.06 -25.35 -10.79
N GLN A 153 24.14 -24.49 -11.81
CA GLN A 153 24.68 -24.87 -13.12
C GLN A 153 26.15 -25.29 -13.04
N ARG A 154 26.97 -24.58 -12.26
CA ARG A 154 28.38 -24.94 -12.04
C ARG A 154 28.53 -26.26 -11.30
N GLU A 155 27.67 -26.52 -10.31
CA GLU A 155 27.65 -27.80 -9.59
C GLU A 155 27.26 -28.96 -10.51
N GLN A 156 26.23 -28.78 -11.35
CA GLN A 156 25.82 -29.76 -12.35
C GLN A 156 26.91 -30.03 -13.39
N ALA A 157 27.57 -28.99 -13.90
CA ALA A 157 28.68 -29.13 -14.85
C ALA A 157 29.87 -29.87 -14.24
N ARG A 158 30.19 -29.61 -12.96
CA ARG A 158 31.22 -30.36 -12.23
C ARG A 158 30.85 -31.83 -12.07
N GLN A 159 29.59 -32.13 -11.72
CA GLN A 159 29.11 -33.50 -11.56
C GLN A 159 29.18 -34.29 -12.88
N GLN A 160 28.79 -33.67 -14.00
CA GLN A 160 28.93 -34.26 -15.33
C GLN A 160 30.39 -34.50 -15.73
N ALA A 161 31.29 -33.56 -15.43
CA ALA A 161 32.72 -33.74 -15.71
C ALA A 161 33.41 -34.79 -14.82
N SER A 162 32.85 -35.07 -13.63
CA SER A 162 33.34 -36.10 -12.71
C SER A 162 32.67 -37.46 -12.88
N ALA A 163 31.66 -37.58 -13.75
CA ALA A 163 31.06 -38.87 -14.07
C ALA A 163 32.04 -39.63 -14.98
N PRO A 164 32.59 -40.79 -14.56
CA PRO A 164 33.50 -41.54 -15.40
C PRO A 164 32.77 -41.97 -16.67
N GLU A 165 33.37 -41.68 -17.83
CA GLU A 165 32.97 -42.29 -19.08
C GLU A 165 33.02 -43.81 -18.86
N GLY A 166 31.86 -44.46 -18.92
CA GLY A 166 31.74 -45.89 -18.75
C GLY A 166 32.71 -46.60 -19.68
N GLN A 167 33.68 -47.29 -19.08
CA GLN A 167 34.37 -48.43 -19.68
C GLN A 167 33.42 -49.63 -19.69
#